data_AF-A0A1Q3ESR1-F1
#
_entry.id   AF-A0A1Q3ESR1-F1
#
_cell.length_a   1.000
_cell.length_b   1.000
_cell.length_c   1.000
_cell.angle_alpha   90.00
_cell.angle_beta   90.00
_cell.angle_gamma   90.00
#
_symmetry.space_group_name_H-M   'P 1'
#
loop_
_entity.id
_entity.type
_entity.pdbx_description
1 polymer ?
#
loop_
_entity_poly.entity_id
_entity_poly.type
_entity_poly.pdbx_seq_one_letter_code
_entity_poly.pdbx_strand_id
1 'polypeptide(L)' 'MSGVYVVVGSTHHIRLYHTNLSQEVPAKGMDTKDFGIKDGKVTVVEFNTEFLIWIGLKEGHIFEIDVRNGDLLGVKRL' A
#
# COMPACT_ATOMS: atom_id res chain seq x y z
N MET A 1 3.83 -11.71 -19.23
CA MET A 1 4.14 -11.03 -17.96
C MET A 1 2.86 -11.12 -17.12
N SER A 2 2.86 -11.84 -16.00
CA SER A 2 1.64 -12.08 -15.21
C SER A 2 1.75 -11.40 -13.85
N GLY A 3 1.11 -10.24 -13.73
CA GLY A 3 1.09 -9.39 -12.54
C GLY A 3 0.75 -7.96 -12.95
N VAL A 4 -0.51 -7.55 -12.73
CA VAL A 4 -1.04 -6.26 -13.20
C VAL A 4 -0.69 -5.12 -12.23
N TYR A 5 -0.54 -5.44 -10.95
CA TYR A 5 -0.27 -4.49 -9.87
C TYR A 5 1.05 -4.81 -9.20
N VAL A 6 1.84 -3.77 -8.91
CA VAL A 6 3.02 -3.85 -8.06
C VAL A 6 2.87 -2.81 -6.95
N VAL A 7 3.11 -3.23 -5.71
CA VAL A 7 3.00 -2.36 -4.55
C VAL A 7 4.34 -2.29 -3.85
N VAL A 8 4.81 -1.06 -3.60
CA VAL A 8 6.09 -0.81 -2.95
C VAL A 8 5.86 0.03 -1.70
N GLY A 9 6.13 -0.57 -0.54
CA GLY A 9 6.27 0.14 0.72
C GLY A 9 7.73 0.54 0.96
N SER A 10 7.99 1.81 1.24
CA SER A 10 9.34 2.29 1.56
C SER A 10 9.29 3.41 2.58
N THR A 11 9.89 3.18 3.75
CA THR A 11 9.83 4.07 4.92
C THR A 11 8.39 4.39 5.33
N HIS A 12 7.86 5.56 4.99
CA HIS A 12 6.49 5.99 5.25
C HIS A 12 5.67 6.18 3.95
N HIS A 13 6.26 5.84 2.80
CA HIS A 13 5.61 5.93 1.49
C HIS A 13 5.08 4.57 1.03
N ILE A 14 3.95 4.62 0.34
CA ILE A 14 3.33 3.48 -0.32
C ILE A 14 3.09 3.88 -1.77
N ARG A 15 3.56 3.06 -2.72
CA ARG A 15 3.42 3.34 -4.16
C ARG A 15 2.76 2.17 -4.86
N LEU A 16 1.72 2.48 -5.63
CA LEU A 16 1.00 1.53 -6.46
C LEU A 16 1.41 1.75 -7.92
N TYR A 17 1.83 0.68 -8.56
CA TYR A 17 2.18 0.64 -9.98
C TYR A 17 1.20 -0.26 -10.70
N HIS A 18 0.77 0.18 -11.87
CA HIS A 18 -0.03 -0.63 -12.78
C HIS A 18 0.83 -0.92 -14.00
N THR A 19 1.34 -2.15 -14.10
CA THR A 19 2.38 -2.53 -15.07
C THR A 19 1.92 -2.41 -16.52
N ASN A 20 0.60 -2.41 -16.75
CA ASN A 20 -0.01 -2.18 -18.05
C ASN A 20 -0.03 -0.70 -18.48
N LEU A 21 0.10 0.24 -17.53
CA LEU A 21 0.11 1.68 -17.81
C LEU A 21 1.54 2.24 -17.84
N SER A 22 2.31 1.99 -16.78
CA SER A 22 3.71 2.41 -16.68
C SER A 22 4.41 1.63 -15.57
N GLN A 23 5.67 1.27 -15.80
CA GLN A 23 6.55 0.68 -14.78
C GLN A 23 7.46 1.71 -14.13
N GLU A 24 7.62 2.88 -14.73
CA GLU A 24 8.55 3.92 -14.27
C GLU A 24 7.90 4.91 -13.31
N VAL A 25 6.59 5.14 -13.47
CA VAL A 25 5.83 6.11 -12.69
C VAL A 25 4.75 5.39 -11.90
N PRO A 26 4.65 5.59 -10.57
CA PRO A 26 3.57 5.00 -9.81
C PRO A 26 2.23 5.60 -10.27
N ALA A 27 1.25 4.72 -10.48
CA ALA A 27 -0.12 5.12 -10.77
C ALA A 27 -0.73 5.89 -9.58
N LYS A 28 -0.31 5.55 -8.35
CA LYS A 28 -0.68 6.28 -7.13
C LYS A 28 0.45 6.27 -6.11
N GLY A 29 0.73 7.43 -5.52
CA GLY A 29 1.59 7.58 -4.36
C GLY A 29 0.74 7.93 -3.14
N MET A 30 1.06 7.32 -2.00
CA MET A 30 0.39 7.52 -0.71
C MET A 30 1.45 7.57 0.39
N ASP A 31 1.06 8.12 1.53
CA ASP A 31 1.89 8.32 2.71
C ASP A 31 1.12 7.83 3.94
N THR A 32 1.80 7.29 4.96
CA THR A 32 1.14 6.83 6.19
C THR A 32 0.35 7.94 6.89
N LYS A 33 0.74 9.22 6.70
CA LYS A 33 -0.01 10.37 7.21
C LYS A 33 -1.35 10.57 6.51
N ASP A 34 -1.51 10.12 5.26
CA ASP A 34 -2.77 10.17 4.52
C ASP A 34 -3.83 9.26 5.17
N PHE A 35 -3.38 8.31 5.99
CA PHE A 35 -4.20 7.40 6.79
C PHE A 35 -4.20 7.75 8.29
N GLY A 36 -3.75 8.96 8.64
CA GLY A 36 -3.76 9.46 10.02
C GLY A 36 -2.59 9.01 10.89
N ILE A 37 -1.61 8.27 10.37
CA ILE A 37 -0.42 7.84 11.12
C ILE A 37 0.79 8.65 10.65
N LYS A 38 1.15 9.68 11.41
CA LYS A 38 2.32 10.49 11.12
C LYS A 38 3.60 9.68 11.37
N ASP A 39 4.54 9.74 10.41
CA ASP A 39 5.86 9.09 10.48
C ASP A 39 5.81 7.56 10.70
N GLY A 40 4.68 6.92 10.33
CA GLY A 40 4.52 5.47 10.45
C GLY A 40 5.47 4.73 9.52
N LYS A 41 6.17 3.71 10.04
CA LYS A 41 7.17 2.95 9.27
C LYS A 41 6.56 1.68 8.71
N VAL A 42 6.43 1.61 7.39
CA VAL A 42 6.03 0.41 6.65
C VAL A 42 7.09 -0.68 6.85
N THR A 43 6.66 -1.84 7.34
CA THR A 43 7.52 -3.01 7.60
C THR A 43 7.17 -4.20 6.72
N VAL A 44 5.90 -4.30 6.29
CA VAL A 44 5.43 -5.40 5.44
C VAL A 44 4.33 -4.92 4.51
N VAL A 45 4.32 -5.47 3.30
CA VAL A 45 3.25 -5.31 2.30
C VAL A 45 2.95 -6.70 1.76
N GLU A 46 1.70 -7.14 1.88
CA GLU A 46 1.25 -8.46 1.41
C GLU A 46 -0.08 -8.34 0.67
N PHE A 47 -0.27 -9.16 -0.37
CA PHE A 47 -1.58 -9.31 -0.99
C PHE A 47 -2.41 -10.27 -0.14
N ASN A 48 -3.56 -9.80 0.34
CA ASN A 48 -4.59 -10.64 0.96
C ASN A 48 -5.44 -11.33 -0.13
N THR A 49 -5.77 -10.59 -1.18
CA THR A 49 -6.47 -11.10 -2.37
C THR A 49 -5.88 -10.47 -3.62
N GLU A 50 -6.44 -10.72 -4.81
CA GLU A 50 -5.99 -10.07 -6.05
C GLU A 50 -6.04 -8.53 -6.00
N PHE A 51 -7.05 -7.97 -5.31
CA PHE A 51 -7.28 -6.51 -5.28
C PHE A 51 -7.05 -5.86 -3.91
N LEU A 52 -6.79 -6.66 -2.87
CA LEU A 52 -6.60 -6.15 -1.51
C LEU A 52 -5.19 -6.42 -1.03
N ILE A 53 -4.57 -5.37 -0.49
CA ILE A 53 -3.27 -5.46 0.17
C ILE A 53 -3.40 -5.14 1.66
N TRP A 54 -2.55 -5.77 2.44
CA TRP A 54 -2.28 -5.42 3.82
C TRP A 54 -0.93 -4.73 3.94
N ILE A 55 -0.89 -3.64 4.69
CA ILE A 55 0.34 -2.89 4.99
C ILE A 55 0.51 -2.85 6.50
N GLY A 56 1.52 -3.56 6.98
CA GLY A 56 1.89 -3.54 8.40
C GLY A 56 2.88 -2.42 8.67
N LEU A 57 2.63 -1.69 9.76
CA LEU A 57 3.50 -0.66 10.28
C LEU A 57 4.21 -1.14 11.55
N LYS A 58 5.42 -0.62 11.80
CA LYS A 58 6.18 -0.86 13.03
C LYS A 58 5.40 -0.48 14.29
N GLU A 59 4.53 0.51 14.18
CA GLU A 59 3.72 1.07 15.27
C GLU A 59 2.53 0.18 15.67
N GLY A 60 2.40 -1.01 15.07
CA GLY A 60 1.34 -1.97 15.38
C GLY A 60 0.03 -1.72 14.63
N HIS A 61 0.07 -0.97 13.52
CA HIS A 61 -1.10 -0.77 12.66
C HIS A 61 -1.02 -1.68 11.44
N ILE A 62 -2.17 -2.19 11.00
CA ILE A 62 -2.35 -2.84 9.70
C ILE A 62 -3.40 -2.04 8.94
N PHE A 63 -3.04 -1.60 7.74
CA PHE A 63 -3.97 -1.02 6.78
C PHE A 63 -4.44 -2.07 5.79
N GLU A 64 -5.72 -2.09 5.48
CA GLU A 64 -6.27 -2.82 4.33
C GLU A 64 -6.62 -1.81 3.24
N ILE A 65 -6.04 -1.98 2.05
CA ILE A 65 -6.15 -1.03 0.95
C ILE A 65 -6.56 -1.76 -0.34
N ASP A 66 -7.45 -1.15 -1.11
CA ASP A 66 -7.76 -1.58 -2.48
C ASP A 66 -6.67 -1.11 -3.46
N VAL A 67 -5.99 -2.03 -4.14
CA VAL A 67 -4.85 -1.74 -5.02
C VAL A 67 -5.24 -0.99 -6.30
N ARG A 68 -6.53 -1.03 -6.68
CA ARG A 68 -7.00 -0.47 -7.96
C ARG A 68 -7.11 1.05 -7.90
N ASN A 69 -7.51 1.57 -6.75
CA ASN A 69 -7.76 2.99 -6.53
C ASN A 69 -6.99 3.56 -5.33
N GLY A 70 -6.39 2.72 -4.48
CA GLY A 70 -5.69 3.09 -3.25
C GLY A 70 -6.61 3.61 -2.16
N ASP A 71 -7.82 3.09 -2.06
CA ASP A 71 -8.75 3.42 -0.98
C ASP A 71 -8.44 2.60 0.27
N LEU A 72 -8.41 3.28 1.42
CA LEU A 72 -8.28 2.64 2.73
C LEU A 72 -9.63 2.03 3.13
N LEU A 73 -9.70 0.71 3.23
CA LEU A 73 -10.91 -0.02 3.58
C LEU A 73 -11.00 -0.31 5.08
N GLY A 74 -9.86 -0.45 5.75
CA GLY A 74 -9.82 -0.79 7.16
C GLY A 74 -8.49 -0.49 7.82
N VAL A 75 -8.55 -0.23 9.13
CA VAL A 75 -7.38 -0.10 9.99
C VAL A 75 -7.56 -1.02 11.19
N LYS A 76 -6.59 -1.88 11.42
CA LYS A 76 -6.52 -2.73 12.62
C LYS A 76 -5.28 -2.36 13.43
N ARG A 77 -5.43 -2.34 14.75
CA ARG A 77 -4.29 -2.24 15.69
C ARG A 77 -4.02 -3.62 16.29
N LEU A 78 -2.76 -4.05 16.25
CA LEU A 78 -2.24 -5.26 16.89
C LEU A 78 -1.68 -4.95 18.29
#